data_AF-A0A0H5Q4K4-F1
#
_entry.id   AF-A0A0H5Q4K4-F1
#
_cell.length_a   1.000
_cell.length_b   1.000
_cell.length_c   1.000
_cell.angle_alpha   90.00
_cell.angle_beta   90.00
_cell.angle_gamma   90.00
#
_symmetry.space_group_name_H-M   'P 1'
#
loop_
_entity.id
_entity.type
_entity.pdbx_description
1 polymer ?
#
loop_
_entity_poly.entity_id
_entity_poly.type
_entity_poly.pdbx_seq_one_letter_code
_entity_poly.pdbx_strand_id
1 'polypeptide(L)'
;MLQITGQVVNVFTLDAGKDKDGKDYAERYKVQLMGNVALPNGDAKFDLMDLTVESLDDWTSLQSKQIAIDIGAFAPAKGNIVYFVRKGAKPRVVA
;
A
#
# COMPACT_ATOMS: atom_id res chain seq x y z
N MET A 1 15.41 -5.30 3.02
CA MET A 1 14.30 -4.86 2.16
C MET A 1 13.03 -5.46 2.76
N LEU A 2 11.96 -4.70 2.89
CA LEU A 2 10.69 -5.21 3.40
C LEU A 2 9.87 -5.67 2.19
N GLN A 3 9.60 -6.96 2.09
CA GLN A 3 8.68 -7.50 1.09
C GLN A 3 7.35 -7.73 1.80
N ILE A 4 6.25 -7.28 1.17
CA ILE A 4 4.91 -7.63 1.61
C ILE A 4 4.25 -8.55 0.61
N THR A 5 3.50 -9.52 1.12
CA THR A 5 2.60 -10.36 0.34
C THR A 5 1.16 -10.07 0.80
N GLY A 6 0.25 -9.89 -0.14
CA GLY A 6 -1.15 -9.63 0.17
C GLY A 6 -2.03 -9.61 -1.07
N GLN A 7 -3.34 -9.58 -0.84
CA GLN A 7 -4.31 -9.44 -1.92
C GLN A 7 -4.54 -7.96 -2.23
N VAL A 8 -4.53 -7.58 -3.51
CA VAL A 8 -4.94 -6.23 -3.92
C VAL A 8 -6.46 -6.14 -3.76
N VAL A 9 -6.93 -5.37 -2.79
CA VAL A 9 -8.37 -5.20 -2.52
C VAL A 9 -8.94 -4.03 -3.29
N ASN A 10 -8.17 -2.94 -3.41
CA ASN A 10 -8.65 -1.72 -4.04
C ASN A 10 -7.48 -0.87 -4.56
N VAL A 11 -7.77 -0.02 -5.55
CA VAL A 11 -6.84 0.97 -6.09
C VAL A 11 -7.61 2.28 -6.24
N PHE A 12 -7.03 3.38 -5.76
CA PHE A 12 -7.72 4.67 -5.78
C PHE A 12 -6.73 5.84 -5.87
N THR A 13 -7.23 6.97 -6.34
CA THR A 13 -6.50 8.23 -6.40
C THR A 13 -7.02 9.14 -5.30
N LEU A 14 -6.11 9.77 -4.56
CA LEU A 14 -6.41 10.90 -3.70
C LEU A 14 -6.15 12.17 -4.51
N ASP A 15 -7.21 12.91 -4.80
CA ASP A 15 -7.14 14.15 -5.58
C ASP A 15 -6.20 15.17 -4.91
N ALA A 16 -5.54 15.99 -5.72
CA ALA A 16 -4.75 17.10 -5.22
C ALA A 16 -5.65 18.13 -4.51
N GLY A 17 -5.14 18.79 -3.48
CA GLY A 17 -5.92 19.78 -2.74
C GLY A 17 -5.07 20.61 -1.78
N LYS A 18 -5.76 21.36 -0.91
CA LYS A 18 -5.14 22.09 0.20
C LYS A 18 -5.49 21.38 1.50
N ASP A 19 -4.49 21.18 2.36
CA ASP A 19 -4.75 20.73 3.73
C ASP A 19 -5.38 21.86 4.57
N LYS A 20 -5.72 21.55 5.83
CA LYS A 20 -6.33 22.52 6.76
C LYS A 20 -5.42 23.71 7.07
N ASP A 21 -4.12 23.58 6.81
CA ASP A 21 -3.11 24.61 7.02
C ASP A 21 -2.82 25.40 5.73
N GLY A 22 -3.60 25.16 4.66
CA GLY A 22 -3.51 25.86 3.38
C GLY A 22 -2.38 25.37 2.47
N LYS A 23 -1.69 24.28 2.83
CA LYS A 23 -0.59 23.71 2.07
C LYS A 23 -1.12 22.84 0.94
N ASP A 24 -0.64 23.12 -0.27
CA ASP A 24 -0.98 22.31 -1.44
C ASP A 24 -0.35 20.93 -1.32
N TYR A 25 -1.15 19.88 -1.51
CA TYR A 25 -0.69 18.52 -1.67
C TYR A 25 -1.05 18.03 -3.08
N ALA A 26 -0.07 17.41 -3.73
CA ALA A 26 -0.25 16.79 -5.04
C ALA A 26 -1.16 15.56 -4.93
N GLU A 27 -1.73 15.17 -6.07
CA GLU A 27 -2.48 13.92 -6.18
C GLU A 27 -1.58 12.73 -5.79
N ARG A 28 -2.18 11.72 -5.16
CA ARG A 28 -1.46 10.52 -4.74
C ARG A 28 -2.21 9.29 -5.14
N TYR A 29 -1.51 8.35 -5.76
CA TYR A 29 -2.06 7.04 -6.07
C TYR A 29 -1.85 6.09 -4.91
N LYS A 30 -2.91 5.38 -4.56
CA LYS A 30 -2.97 4.46 -3.43
C LYS A 30 -3.45 3.09 -3.88
N VAL A 31 -2.81 2.06 -3.33
CA VAL A 31 -3.19 0.67 -3.50
C VAL A 31 -3.41 0.06 -2.14
N GLN A 32 -4.58 -0.53 -1.94
CA GLN A 32 -4.94 -1.24 -0.72
C GLN A 32 -4.59 -2.71 -0.84
N LEU A 33 -3.65 -3.15 0.00
CA LEU A 33 -3.30 -4.55 0.16
C LEU A 33 -3.89 -5.10 1.45
N MET A 34 -4.55 -6.23 1.36
CA MET A 34 -4.93 -7.03 2.52
C MET A 34 -3.85 -8.07 2.79
N GLY A 35 -3.16 -7.90 3.90
CA GLY A 35 -2.20 -8.87 4.43
C GLY A 35 -2.81 -9.69 5.57
N ASN A 36 -2.16 -10.79 5.93
CA ASN A 36 -2.50 -11.57 7.11
C ASN A 36 -1.37 -11.50 8.14
N VAL A 37 -1.73 -11.21 9.38
CA VAL A 37 -0.82 -11.27 10.53
C VAL A 37 -1.24 -12.47 11.36
N ALA A 38 -0.34 -13.44 11.48
CA ALA A 38 -0.52 -14.56 12.39
C ALA A 38 -0.44 -14.04 13.83
N LEU A 39 -1.50 -14.28 14.61
CA LEU A 39 -1.57 -13.92 16.01
C LEU A 39 -1.01 -15.06 16.87
N PRO A 40 -0.47 -14.75 18.08
CA PRO A 40 0.07 -15.78 18.98
C PRO A 40 -0.94 -16.83 19.43
N ASN A 41 -2.23 -16.54 19.34
CA ASN A 41 -3.32 -17.45 19.68
C ASN A 41 -3.69 -18.41 18.53
N GLY A 42 -2.99 -18.34 17.39
CA GLY A 42 -3.25 -19.17 16.21
C GLY A 42 -4.25 -18.58 15.22
N ASP A 43 -4.88 -17.44 15.54
CA ASP A 43 -5.79 -16.76 14.61
C ASP A 43 -5.03 -15.96 13.54
N ALA A 44 -5.68 -15.73 12.41
CA ALA A 44 -5.19 -14.80 11.39
C ALA A 44 -5.95 -13.49 11.48
N LYS A 45 -5.24 -12.39 11.75
CA LYS A 45 -5.79 -11.05 11.64
C LYS A 45 -5.52 -10.53 10.24
N PHE A 46 -6.57 -10.24 9.49
CA PHE A 46 -6.43 -9.48 8.25
C PHE A 46 -6.16 -8.02 8.58
N ASP A 47 -5.16 -7.45 7.92
CA ASP A 47 -4.81 -6.05 8.04
C ASP A 47 -4.84 -5.41 6.66
N LEU A 48 -5.44 -4.23 6.56
CA LEU A 48 -5.56 -3.49 5.32
C LEU A 48 -4.55 -2.35 5.33
N MET A 49 -3.69 -2.33 4.32
CA MET A 49 -2.57 -1.41 4.25
C MET A 49 -2.60 -0.60 2.95
N ASP A 50 -2.45 0.71 3.09
CA ASP A 50 -2.39 1.63 1.96
C ASP A 50 -0.93 1.82 1.50
N LEU A 51 -0.63 1.34 0.30
CA LEU A 51 0.63 1.60 -0.40
C LEU A 51 0.54 2.84 -1.26
N THR A 52 1.50 3.74 -1.10
CA THR A 52 1.69 4.86 -2.02
C THR A 52 2.46 4.40 -3.25
N VAL A 53 1.93 4.65 -4.45
CA VAL A 53 2.53 4.23 -5.72
C VAL A 53 2.66 5.43 -6.68
N GLU A 54 3.55 5.31 -7.67
CA GLU A 54 3.77 6.36 -8.68
C GLU A 54 2.69 6.36 -9.78
N SER A 55 2.09 5.20 -10.08
CA SER A 55 0.99 5.04 -11.04
C SER A 55 0.14 3.81 -10.67
N LEU A 56 -1.12 3.81 -11.08
CA LEU A 56 -2.07 2.70 -10.94
C LEU A 56 -2.03 1.70 -12.12
N ASP A 57 -1.25 1.97 -13.18
CA ASP A 57 -1.23 1.16 -14.41
C ASP A 57 -0.84 -0.30 -14.15
N ASP A 58 0.21 -0.50 -13.34
CA ASP A 58 0.70 -1.83 -12.96
C ASP A 58 -0.22 -2.55 -11.94
N TRP A 59 -1.25 -1.88 -11.41
CA TRP A 59 -2.06 -2.37 -10.28
C TRP A 59 -3.52 -2.65 -10.60
N THR A 60 -4.10 -1.90 -11.54
CA THR A 60 -5.54 -1.99 -11.86
C THR A 60 -5.93 -3.40 -12.32
N SER A 61 -5.06 -4.06 -13.09
CA SER A 61 -5.25 -5.44 -13.56
C SER A 61 -4.93 -6.53 -12.51
N LEU A 62 -4.46 -6.12 -11.33
CA LEU A 62 -4.07 -6.98 -10.22
C LEU A 62 -5.09 -6.99 -9.08
N GLN A 63 -6.19 -6.24 -9.19
CA GLN A 63 -7.29 -6.31 -8.23
C GLN A 63 -7.75 -7.77 -8.03
N SER A 64 -8.02 -8.10 -6.77
CA SER A 64 -8.35 -9.42 -6.27
C SER A 64 -7.25 -10.48 -6.41
N LYS A 65 -6.07 -10.16 -6.97
CA LYS A 65 -4.93 -11.08 -7.06
C LYS A 65 -4.03 -10.97 -5.84
N GLN A 66 -3.38 -12.09 -5.52
CA GLN A 66 -2.35 -12.16 -4.50
C GLN A 66 -1.01 -11.79 -5.12
N ILE A 67 -0.35 -10.79 -4.53
CA ILE A 67 0.90 -10.22 -5.04
C ILE A 67 1.95 -10.16 -3.94
N ALA A 68 3.21 -10.16 -4.36
CA ALA A 68 4.38 -9.85 -3.54
C ALA A 68 5.09 -8.62 -4.12
N ILE A 69 5.49 -7.68 -3.28
CA ILE A 69 6.21 -6.48 -3.71
C ILE A 69 7.18 -5.97 -2.65
N ASP A 70 8.30 -5.44 -3.11
CA ASP A 70 9.25 -4.71 -2.27
C ASP A 70 8.75 -3.31 -1.95
N ILE A 71 8.65 -3.01 -0.66
CA ILE A 71 8.17 -1.72 -0.16
C ILE A 71 9.22 -1.03 0.70
N GLY A 72 9.14 0.29 0.72
CA GLY A 72 9.72 1.12 1.76
C GLY A 72 8.68 1.43 2.83
N ALA A 73 9.14 1.62 4.06
CA ALA A 73 8.31 2.08 5.16
C ALA A 73 9.06 3.18 5.90
N PHE A 74 8.37 4.26 6.26
CA PHE A 74 8.90 5.27 7.18
C PHE A 74 7.84 5.68 8.18
N ALA A 75 8.25 6.02 9.40
CA ALA A 75 7.34 6.39 10.48
C ALA A 75 7.46 7.90 10.76
N PRO A 76 6.62 8.77 10.16
CA PRO A 76 6.67 10.20 10.42
C PRO A 76 6.32 10.56 11.88
N ALA A 77 5.55 9.73 12.56
CA ALA A 77 5.19 9.89 13.96
C ALA A 77 4.99 8.53 14.63
N LYS A 78 5.03 8.49 15.97
CA LYS A 78 4.80 7.26 16.74
C LYS A 78 3.42 6.69 16.41
N GLY A 79 3.39 5.45 15.92
CA GLY A 79 2.15 4.74 15.56
C GLY A 79 1.59 5.06 14.17
N ASN A 80 2.25 5.92 13.39
CA ASN A 80 1.89 6.17 12.00
C ASN A 80 3.03 5.70 11.10
N ILE A 81 2.80 4.62 10.35
CA ILE A 81 3.76 4.08 9.39
C ILE A 81 3.21 4.32 7.99
N VAL A 82 3.99 5.00 7.16
CA VAL A 82 3.67 5.22 5.76
C VAL A 82 4.45 4.22 4.93
N TYR A 83 3.71 3.42 4.17
CA TYR A 83 4.26 2.47 3.22
C TYR A 83 4.23 3.04 1.81
N PHE A 84 5.31 2.82 1.08
CA PHE A 84 5.45 3.29 -0.30
C PHE A 84 6.20 2.29 -1.15
N VAL A 85 5.84 2.23 -2.42
CA VAL A 85 6.52 1.40 -3.42
C VAL A 85 7.70 2.19 -3.96
N ARG A 86 8.88 1.57 -4.00
CA ARG A 86 10.07 2.22 -4.54
C ARG A 86 9.91 2.43 -6.04
N LYS A 87 10.50 3.52 -6.55
CA LYS A 87 10.53 3.80 -7.98
C LYS A 87 11.07 2.60 -8.76
N GLY A 88 10.29 2.13 -9.74
CA GLY A 88 10.64 0.98 -10.58
C GLY A 88 10.38 -0.40 -9.95
N ALA A 89 9.95 -0.49 -8.69
CA ALA A 89 9.51 -1.76 -8.11
C ALA A 89 8.12 -2.13 -8.69
N LYS A 90 8.00 -3.36 -9.18
CA LYS A 90 6.76 -3.88 -9.77
C LYS A 90 6.18 -5.00 -8.90
N PRO A 91 4.86 -5.05 -8.71
CA PRO A 91 4.22 -6.17 -8.03
C PRO A 91 4.39 -7.45 -8.86
N ARG A 92 4.67 -8.55 -8.17
CA ARG A 92 4.73 -9.88 -8.75
C ARG A 92 3.55 -10.69 -8.24
N VAL A 93 2.75 -11.27 -9.14
CA VAL A 93 1.70 -12.22 -8.76
C VAL A 93 2.34 -13.46 -8.13
N VAL A 94 1.83 -13.84 -6.96
CA VAL A 94 2.20 -15.08 -6.26
C VAL A 94 0.93 -15.91 -6.17
N ALA A 95 0.93 -17.02 -6.91
CA ALA A 95 -0.20 -17.96 -7.00
C ALA A 95 -0.36 -18.75 -5.70
#